data_AF-A0A1Q2LI11-F1
#
_entry.id   AF-A0A1Q2LI11-F1
#
_cell.length_a   1.000
_cell.length_b   1.000
_cell.length_c   1.000
_cell.angle_alpha   90.00
_cell.angle_beta   90.00
_cell.angle_gamma   90.00
#
_symmetry.space_group_name_H-M   'P 1'
#
loop_
_entity.id
_entity.type
_entity.pdbx_description
1 polymer ?
#
loop_
_entity_poly.entity_id
_entity_poly.type
_entity_poly.pdbx_seq_one_letter_code
_entity_poly.pdbx_strand_id
1 'polypeptide(L)'
;MAKDSLTLNQFISLCDEINGVYIQKSGDDYLNALSKIFPLNNKNDKPFNLVEIQAQPTLKDFSFSGKDDFIFICNLQAKPLEIKDSIRKNEKILALNFANENAKKIFDTALGVAYILTCEIENKEHIIKFGQSRTTFKQRLGSYNCGVVNNWRTASTTNIKMLQSLVATRKTFNLYLYDCSDEVMIIEWRGEKSVPFASPKSLAVEDIMIKKFIAQFGVKPLANIQGDATQVK
;
A
#
# COMPACT_ATOMS: atom_id res chain seq x y z
N MET A 1 23.43 -15.27 -13.56
CA MET A 1 23.67 -14.41 -12.37
C MET A 1 23.05 -13.06 -12.67
N ALA A 2 22.05 -12.64 -11.90
CA ALA A 2 21.16 -11.54 -12.26
C ALA A 2 21.91 -10.19 -12.30
N LYS A 3 21.80 -9.50 -13.44
CA LYS A 3 22.38 -8.19 -13.74
C LYS A 3 21.56 -7.01 -13.16
N ASP A 4 20.63 -7.30 -12.24
CA ASP A 4 19.48 -6.44 -11.93
C ASP A 4 19.44 -5.88 -10.49
N SER A 5 20.43 -6.21 -9.65
CA SER A 5 20.54 -5.61 -8.31
C SER A 5 21.33 -4.30 -8.35
N LEU A 6 20.83 -3.26 -7.69
CA LEU A 6 21.58 -2.01 -7.51
C LEU A 6 22.95 -2.26 -6.86
N THR A 7 23.93 -1.44 -7.21
CA THR A 7 25.25 -1.38 -6.56
C THR A 7 25.16 -0.72 -5.18
N LEU A 8 26.15 -0.96 -4.30
CA LEU A 8 26.21 -0.31 -2.98
C LEU A 8 26.18 1.23 -3.10
N ASN A 9 26.92 1.80 -4.05
CA ASN A 9 26.94 3.24 -4.30
C ASN A 9 25.57 3.79 -4.72
N GLN A 10 24.79 3.02 -5.49
CA GLN A 10 23.42 3.37 -5.83
C GLN A 10 22.48 3.31 -4.63
N PHE A 11 22.70 2.40 -3.67
CA PHE A 11 21.94 2.43 -2.41
C PHE A 11 22.33 3.62 -1.54
N ILE A 12 23.64 3.90 -1.42
CA ILE A 12 24.15 5.04 -0.66
C ILE A 12 23.62 6.37 -1.23
N SER A 13 23.51 6.52 -2.55
CA SER A 13 22.98 7.76 -3.14
C SER A 13 21.51 8.02 -2.78
N LEU A 14 20.74 7.00 -2.40
CA LEU A 14 19.38 7.11 -1.88
C LEU A 14 19.31 7.50 -0.39
N CYS A 15 20.45 7.62 0.29
CA CYS A 15 20.53 7.78 1.75
C CYS A 15 21.27 9.06 2.16
N ASP A 16 20.98 9.54 3.37
CA ASP A 16 21.79 10.52 4.08
C ASP A 16 22.65 9.80 5.12
N GLU A 17 23.88 10.26 5.32
CA GLU A 17 24.76 9.71 6.36
C GLU A 17 24.49 10.40 7.70
N ILE A 18 24.08 9.62 8.70
CA ILE A 18 23.74 10.09 10.04
C ILE A 18 24.48 9.20 11.04
N ASN A 19 25.46 9.76 11.74
CA ASN A 19 26.24 9.07 12.79
C ASN A 19 26.85 7.74 12.32
N GLY A 20 27.43 7.71 11.12
CA GLY A 20 28.04 6.51 10.52
C GLY A 20 27.03 5.45 10.03
N VAL A 21 25.76 5.82 9.90
CA VAL A 21 24.70 4.99 9.30
C VAL A 21 24.08 5.73 8.13
N TYR A 22 24.00 5.08 6.97
CA TYR A 22 23.26 5.62 5.84
C TYR A 22 21.78 5.28 6.02
N ILE A 23 20.93 6.30 6.10
CA ILE A 23 19.48 6.17 6.26
C ILE A 23 18.81 6.76 5.02
N GLN A 24 17.89 6.01 4.41
CA GLN A 24 17.19 6.44 3.20
C GLN A 24 16.55 7.83 3.36
N LYS A 25 16.79 8.70 2.38
CA LYS A 25 16.23 10.05 2.28
C LYS A 25 14.71 10.03 2.39
N SER A 26 14.12 11.21 2.59
CA SER A 26 12.66 11.41 2.52
C SER A 26 12.32 12.64 1.67
N GLY A 27 11.04 12.88 1.46
CA GLY A 27 10.52 14.03 0.70
C GLY A 27 11.08 14.10 -0.73
N ASP A 28 11.24 15.32 -1.21
CA ASP A 28 11.72 15.58 -2.57
C ASP A 28 13.18 15.15 -2.77
N ASP A 29 14.01 15.19 -1.73
CA ASP A 29 15.39 14.70 -1.80
C ASP A 29 15.44 13.21 -2.15
N TYR A 30 14.53 12.43 -1.58
CA TYR A 30 14.39 11.03 -1.93
C TYR A 30 13.94 10.85 -3.38
N LEU A 31 12.89 11.57 -3.80
CA LEU A 31 12.37 11.46 -5.17
C LEU A 31 13.40 11.88 -6.22
N ASN A 32 14.19 12.90 -5.93
CA ASN A 32 15.28 13.40 -6.76
C ASN A 32 16.45 12.41 -6.81
N ALA A 33 16.78 11.73 -5.71
CA ALA A 33 17.80 10.68 -5.72
C ALA A 33 17.31 9.45 -6.50
N LEU A 34 16.05 9.07 -6.32
CA LEU A 34 15.43 7.92 -6.98
C LEU A 34 15.34 8.11 -8.50
N SER A 35 15.01 9.31 -8.97
CA SER A 35 14.91 9.63 -10.41
C SER A 35 16.24 9.57 -11.15
N LYS A 36 17.37 9.70 -10.43
CA LYS A 36 18.72 9.52 -11.00
C LYS A 36 19.06 8.05 -11.23
N ILE A 37 18.36 7.12 -10.57
CA ILE A 37 18.58 5.67 -10.67
C ILE A 37 17.54 5.01 -11.58
N PHE A 38 16.28 5.42 -11.45
CA PHE A 38 15.16 4.85 -12.19
C PHE A 38 14.41 5.95 -12.97
N PRO A 39 14.01 5.69 -14.23
CA PRO A 39 13.17 6.61 -14.97
C PRO A 39 11.74 6.62 -14.38
N LEU A 40 11.41 7.63 -13.58
CA LEU A 40 10.10 7.78 -12.91
C LEU A 40 8.98 8.33 -13.83
N ASN A 41 8.98 7.92 -15.09
CA ASN A 41 8.03 8.41 -16.10
C ASN A 41 6.65 7.77 -15.97
N ASN A 42 6.57 6.61 -15.30
CA ASN A 42 5.34 5.86 -15.14
C ASN A 42 4.63 6.25 -13.83
N LYS A 43 3.40 6.75 -13.94
CA LYS A 43 2.59 7.11 -12.75
C LYS A 43 2.33 5.92 -11.80
N ASN A 44 2.52 4.69 -12.29
CA ASN A 44 2.35 3.47 -11.51
C ASN A 44 3.49 3.13 -10.56
N ASP A 45 4.71 3.58 -10.83
CA ASP A 45 5.87 3.33 -9.97
C ASP A 45 6.47 4.61 -9.38
N LYS A 46 6.08 5.79 -9.89
CA LYS A 46 6.39 7.07 -9.26
C LYS A 46 5.75 7.15 -7.86
N PRO A 47 6.56 7.29 -6.79
CA PRO A 47 6.04 7.52 -5.44
C PRO A 47 5.37 8.90 -5.34
N PHE A 48 4.32 9.01 -4.54
CA PHE A 48 3.64 10.27 -4.29
C PHE A 48 4.23 11.02 -3.09
N ASN A 49 4.09 12.35 -3.07
CA ASN A 49 4.57 13.22 -2.00
C ASN A 49 3.43 13.77 -1.12
N LEU A 50 3.77 14.64 -0.15
CA LEU A 50 2.80 15.22 0.80
C LEU A 50 1.80 16.14 0.11
N VAL A 51 2.22 16.90 -0.90
CA VAL A 51 1.34 17.81 -1.67
C VAL A 51 0.25 17.00 -2.39
N GLU A 52 0.63 15.88 -3.00
CA GLU A 52 -0.32 14.98 -3.66
C GLU A 52 -1.30 14.34 -2.67
N ILE A 53 -0.88 14.06 -1.42
CA ILE A 53 -1.78 13.59 -0.35
C ILE A 53 -2.76 14.69 0.05
N GLN A 54 -2.28 15.91 0.33
CA GLN A 54 -3.12 17.04 0.76
C GLN A 54 -4.17 17.42 -0.30
N ALA A 55 -3.88 17.15 -1.58
CA ALA A 55 -4.83 17.35 -2.67
C ALA A 55 -5.93 16.28 -2.75
N GLN A 56 -5.82 15.17 -2.01
CA GLN A 56 -6.87 14.14 -2.01
C GLN A 56 -8.09 14.57 -1.16
N PRO A 57 -9.30 14.17 -1.56
CA PRO A 57 -10.49 14.25 -0.72
C PRO A 57 -10.30 13.59 0.66
N THR A 58 -10.99 14.12 1.67
CA THR A 58 -10.92 13.59 3.03
C THR A 58 -11.93 12.46 3.26
N LEU A 59 -11.65 11.59 4.23
CA LEU A 59 -12.58 10.55 4.65
C LEU A 59 -13.88 11.11 5.21
N LYS A 60 -13.80 12.27 5.89
CA LYS A 60 -14.96 12.99 6.42
C LYS A 60 -15.88 13.50 5.31
N ASP A 61 -15.31 14.01 4.23
CA ASP A 61 -16.10 14.58 3.13
C ASP A 61 -16.70 13.52 2.21
N PHE A 62 -16.18 12.28 2.23
CA PHE A 62 -16.72 11.20 1.41
C PHE A 62 -18.08 10.74 1.96
N SER A 63 -19.17 10.98 1.23
CA SER A 63 -20.53 10.85 1.79
C SER A 63 -21.15 9.47 1.60
N PHE A 64 -20.48 8.55 0.89
CA PHE A 64 -21.00 7.21 0.69
C PHE A 64 -20.93 6.39 1.99
N SER A 65 -22.10 5.96 2.48
CA SER A 65 -22.24 5.28 3.78
C SER A 65 -21.49 3.95 3.86
N GLY A 66 -21.18 3.30 2.74
CA GLY A 66 -20.41 2.05 2.74
C GLY A 66 -19.00 2.21 3.35
N LYS A 67 -18.48 3.44 3.50
CA LYS A 67 -17.23 3.68 4.25
C LYS A 67 -17.36 3.33 5.74
N ASP A 68 -18.57 3.38 6.29
CA ASP A 68 -18.83 3.19 7.71
C ASP A 68 -18.78 1.69 8.11
N ASP A 69 -18.83 0.78 7.12
CA ASP A 69 -18.61 -0.65 7.33
C ASP A 69 -17.13 -1.00 7.59
N PHE A 70 -16.21 -0.07 7.30
CA PHE A 70 -14.78 -0.29 7.48
C PHE A 70 -14.34 0.12 8.89
N ILE A 71 -13.78 -0.84 9.62
CA ILE A 71 -13.29 -0.60 10.98
C ILE A 71 -11.82 -0.20 10.96
N PHE A 72 -11.43 0.74 11.82
CA PHE A 72 -10.01 1.06 12.03
C PHE A 72 -9.29 -0.15 12.62
N ILE A 73 -8.16 -0.53 12.01
CA ILE A 73 -7.38 -1.71 12.40
C ILE A 73 -6.10 -1.31 13.11
N CYS A 74 -5.25 -0.54 12.44
CA CYS A 74 -3.93 -0.20 12.92
C CYS A 74 -3.33 0.98 12.14
N ASN A 75 -2.20 1.48 12.63
CA ASN A 75 -1.36 2.39 11.89
C ASN A 75 -0.33 1.62 11.04
N LEU A 76 -0.01 2.15 9.87
CA LEU A 76 1.04 1.68 8.98
C LEU A 76 2.14 2.75 8.88
N GLN A 77 3.39 2.34 9.09
CA GLN A 77 4.54 3.25 9.01
C GLN A 77 5.71 2.58 8.29
N ALA A 78 6.39 3.32 7.40
CA ALA A 78 7.60 2.81 6.75
C ALA A 78 8.83 2.98 7.64
N LYS A 79 9.56 1.88 7.84
CA LYS A 79 10.96 1.91 8.22
C LYS A 79 11.82 2.18 6.97
N PRO A 80 12.73 3.17 6.98
CA PRO A 80 13.66 3.43 5.87
C PRO A 80 14.65 2.28 5.65
N LEU A 81 15.23 2.24 4.45
CA LEU A 81 16.45 1.47 4.22
C LEU A 81 17.59 2.04 5.07
N GLU A 82 18.36 1.14 5.69
CA GLU A 82 19.52 1.44 6.52
C GLU A 82 20.74 0.66 6.01
N ILE A 83 21.90 1.31 5.91
CA ILE A 83 23.18 0.67 5.63
C ILE A 83 24.17 1.03 6.71
N LYS A 84 24.69 0.03 7.39
CA LYS A 84 25.74 0.18 8.41
C LYS A 84 26.78 -0.92 8.20
N ASP A 85 28.06 -0.58 8.21
CA ASP A 85 29.16 -1.54 8.04
C ASP A 85 28.99 -2.42 6.79
N SER A 86 28.53 -1.82 5.68
CA SER A 86 28.17 -2.51 4.42
C SER A 86 27.02 -3.53 4.51
N ILE A 87 26.33 -3.61 5.65
CA ILE A 87 25.15 -4.46 5.84
C ILE A 87 23.90 -3.63 5.57
N ARG A 88 23.11 -4.06 4.58
CA ARG A 88 21.85 -3.43 4.17
C ARG A 88 20.66 -4.05 4.91
N LYS A 89 19.82 -3.21 5.49
CA LYS A 89 18.45 -3.54 5.92
C LYS A 89 17.48 -2.80 5.01
N ASN A 90 16.67 -3.55 4.27
CA ASN A 90 15.71 -2.95 3.36
C ASN A 90 14.61 -2.21 4.13
N GLU A 91 14.05 -1.21 3.46
CA GLU A 91 12.83 -0.54 3.84
C GLU A 91 11.64 -1.52 3.97
N LYS A 92 10.71 -1.21 4.86
CA LYS A 92 9.54 -2.05 5.12
C LYS A 92 8.43 -1.25 5.79
N ILE A 93 7.18 -1.46 5.39
CA ILE A 93 6.00 -1.02 6.12
C ILE A 93 5.75 -1.97 7.30
N LEU A 94 5.59 -1.37 8.48
CA LEU A 94 5.23 -2.01 9.73
C LEU A 94 3.77 -1.70 10.06
N ALA A 95 3.06 -2.69 10.61
CA ALA A 95 1.76 -2.49 11.24
C ALA A 95 1.97 -2.30 12.74
N LEU A 96 1.50 -1.16 13.26
CA LEU A 96 1.72 -0.68 14.62
C LEU A 96 0.38 -0.23 15.22
N ASN A 97 0.30 -0.11 16.55
CA ASN A 97 -0.85 0.47 17.26
C ASN A 97 -2.20 -0.14 16.82
N PHE A 98 -2.32 -1.46 16.91
CA PHE A 98 -3.60 -2.12 16.64
C PHE A 98 -4.67 -1.61 17.59
N ALA A 99 -5.86 -1.33 17.07
CA ALA A 99 -6.97 -0.77 17.84
C ALA A 99 -7.37 -1.66 19.02
N ASN A 100 -7.34 -2.98 18.82
CA ASN A 100 -7.57 -4.01 19.83
C ASN A 100 -7.19 -5.40 19.26
N GLU A 101 -7.31 -6.45 20.09
CA GLU A 101 -7.03 -7.84 19.69
C GLU A 101 -7.92 -8.34 18.55
N ASN A 102 -9.18 -7.89 18.48
CA ASN A 102 -10.07 -8.27 17.39
C ASN A 102 -9.63 -7.68 16.05
N ALA A 103 -9.21 -6.40 16.04
CA ALA A 103 -8.62 -5.76 14.87
C ALA A 103 -7.36 -6.49 14.39
N LYS A 104 -6.50 -6.90 15.34
CA LYS A 104 -5.31 -7.71 15.02
C LYS A 104 -5.68 -9.07 14.45
N LYS A 105 -6.71 -9.73 14.99
CA LYS A 105 -7.23 -11.00 14.48
C LYS A 105 -7.70 -10.85 13.03
N ILE A 106 -8.52 -9.84 12.72
CA ILE A 106 -9.00 -9.57 11.35
C ILE A 106 -7.81 -9.35 10.40
N PHE A 107 -6.84 -8.54 10.80
CA PHE A 107 -5.62 -8.31 10.01
C PHE A 107 -4.84 -9.59 9.70
N ASP A 108 -4.70 -10.48 10.69
CA ASP A 108 -3.89 -11.69 10.60
C ASP A 108 -4.63 -12.83 9.88
N THR A 109 -5.96 -12.95 10.04
CA THR A 109 -6.70 -14.18 9.69
C THR A 109 -7.86 -14.01 8.70
N ALA A 110 -8.43 -12.81 8.52
CA ALA A 110 -9.59 -12.64 7.64
C ALA A 110 -9.22 -12.93 6.17
N LEU A 111 -9.85 -13.94 5.58
CA LEU A 111 -9.58 -14.37 4.21
C LEU A 111 -10.54 -13.66 3.24
N GLY A 112 -10.05 -12.61 2.59
CA GLY A 112 -10.89 -11.74 1.77
C GLY A 112 -11.24 -10.47 2.52
N VAL A 113 -10.56 -9.37 2.20
CA VAL A 113 -10.81 -8.07 2.84
C VAL A 113 -10.84 -6.96 1.80
N ALA A 114 -11.74 -6.00 1.98
CA ALA A 114 -11.61 -4.68 1.37
C ALA A 114 -10.94 -3.74 2.38
N TYR A 115 -10.22 -2.73 1.91
CA TYR A 115 -9.52 -1.78 2.77
C TYR A 115 -9.55 -0.34 2.27
N ILE A 116 -9.50 0.57 3.23
CA ILE A 116 -9.21 1.99 3.02
C ILE A 116 -7.84 2.27 3.64
N LEU A 117 -6.95 2.90 2.86
CA LEU A 117 -5.77 3.55 3.40
C LEU A 117 -5.98 5.05 3.38
N THR A 118 -5.76 5.68 4.51
CA THR A 118 -5.81 7.12 4.68
C THR A 118 -4.50 7.63 5.29
N CYS A 119 -4.27 8.94 5.19
CA CYS A 119 -3.14 9.61 5.83
C CYS A 119 -3.63 10.91 6.44
N GLU A 120 -3.32 11.13 7.71
CA GLU A 120 -3.68 12.38 8.39
C GLU A 120 -2.59 13.44 8.22
N ILE A 121 -2.98 14.61 7.71
CA ILE A 121 -2.11 15.79 7.58
C ILE A 121 -2.92 17.00 8.06
N GLU A 122 -2.36 17.78 8.99
CA GLU A 122 -3.01 19.01 9.50
C GLU A 122 -4.44 18.76 10.02
N ASN A 123 -4.65 17.66 10.76
CA ASN A 123 -5.93 17.20 11.29
C ASN A 123 -7.00 16.89 10.23
N LYS A 124 -6.58 16.64 8.99
CA LYS A 124 -7.43 16.17 7.90
C LYS A 124 -6.98 14.78 7.47
N GLU A 125 -7.89 13.83 7.53
CA GLU A 125 -7.63 12.46 7.12
C GLU A 125 -7.95 12.29 5.63
N HIS A 126 -6.90 12.24 4.80
CA HIS A 126 -7.01 12.16 3.35
C HIS A 126 -7.08 10.71 2.86
N ILE A 127 -8.01 10.41 1.95
CA ILE A 127 -8.13 9.08 1.35
C ILE A 127 -7.03 8.87 0.32
N ILE A 128 -6.23 7.82 0.49
CA ILE A 128 -5.11 7.49 -0.39
C ILE A 128 -5.49 6.38 -1.36
N LYS A 129 -6.14 5.34 -0.84
CA LYS A 129 -6.39 4.12 -1.58
C LYS A 129 -7.62 3.39 -1.07
N PHE A 130 -8.44 2.94 -2.01
CA PHE A 130 -9.28 1.76 -1.81
C PHE A 130 -8.58 0.53 -2.39
N GLY A 131 -8.72 -0.60 -1.73
CA GLY A 131 -8.20 -1.83 -2.31
C GLY A 131 -8.85 -3.07 -1.72
N GLN A 132 -8.53 -4.21 -2.31
CA GLN A 132 -8.89 -5.51 -1.76
C GLN A 132 -7.71 -6.46 -1.71
N SER A 133 -7.89 -7.52 -0.93
CA SER A 133 -7.03 -8.69 -0.93
C SER A 133 -7.90 -9.95 -0.84
N ARG A 134 -7.68 -10.90 -1.75
CA ARG A 134 -8.23 -12.27 -1.66
C ARG A 134 -7.56 -13.12 -0.58
N THR A 135 -6.45 -12.63 -0.03
CA THR A 135 -5.73 -13.21 1.10
C THR A 135 -5.85 -12.30 2.33
N THR A 136 -5.25 -12.70 3.46
CA THR A 136 -5.23 -11.86 4.66
C THR A 136 -4.48 -10.55 4.42
N PHE A 137 -4.84 -9.48 5.16
CA PHE A 137 -4.13 -8.21 5.00
C PHE A 137 -2.66 -8.33 5.41
N LYS A 138 -2.32 -9.18 6.39
CA LYS A 138 -0.92 -9.51 6.72
C LYS A 138 -0.13 -9.95 5.49
N GLN A 139 -0.69 -10.85 4.69
CA GLN A 139 -0.05 -11.31 3.45
C GLN A 139 -0.02 -10.19 2.39
N ARG A 140 -1.07 -9.37 2.29
CA ARG A 140 -1.09 -8.20 1.41
C ARG A 140 0.00 -7.18 1.78
N LEU A 141 0.21 -6.92 3.07
CA LEU A 141 1.29 -6.07 3.58
C LEU A 141 2.66 -6.69 3.28
N GLY A 142 2.80 -8.00 3.39
CA GLY A 142 3.97 -8.74 2.93
C GLY A 142 4.26 -8.48 1.44
N SER A 143 3.22 -8.51 0.59
CA SER A 143 3.33 -8.20 -0.83
C SER A 143 3.75 -6.75 -1.07
N TYR A 144 3.17 -5.78 -0.36
CA TYR A 144 3.62 -4.38 -0.43
C TYR A 144 5.10 -4.24 -0.07
N ASN A 145 5.56 -4.97 0.95
CA ASN A 145 6.96 -5.00 1.36
C ASN A 145 7.91 -5.67 0.36
N CYS A 146 7.42 -6.30 -0.70
CA CYS A 146 8.27 -6.70 -1.83
C CYS A 146 8.66 -5.52 -2.73
N GLY A 147 7.97 -4.37 -2.61
CA GLY A 147 8.21 -3.16 -3.40
C GLY A 147 9.49 -2.39 -3.05
N VAL A 148 10.49 -3.06 -2.46
CA VAL A 148 11.78 -2.46 -2.09
C VAL A 148 12.51 -1.97 -3.34
N VAL A 149 13.35 -0.94 -3.21
CA VAL A 149 14.11 -0.35 -4.33
C VAL A 149 15.04 -1.37 -5.00
N ASN A 150 15.51 -2.38 -4.24
CA ASN A 150 16.28 -3.49 -4.80
C ASN A 150 15.48 -4.34 -5.81
N ASN A 151 14.15 -4.37 -5.69
CA ASN A 151 13.25 -5.16 -6.50
C ASN A 151 12.51 -4.31 -7.54
N TRP A 152 12.97 -3.10 -7.84
CA TRP A 152 12.26 -2.16 -8.70
C TRP A 152 11.84 -2.74 -10.06
N ARG A 153 12.66 -3.64 -10.63
CA ARG A 153 12.38 -4.28 -11.93
C ARG A 153 11.52 -5.55 -11.84
N THR A 154 11.33 -6.12 -10.65
CA THR A 154 10.69 -7.43 -10.44
C THR A 154 9.44 -7.37 -9.58
N ALA A 155 9.27 -6.34 -8.76
CA ALA A 155 8.08 -6.10 -7.97
C ALA A 155 6.96 -5.50 -8.83
N SER A 156 5.70 -5.71 -8.41
CA SER A 156 4.58 -5.00 -9.03
C SER A 156 4.70 -3.50 -8.82
N THR A 157 4.33 -2.71 -9.83
CA THR A 157 4.34 -1.24 -9.75
C THR A 157 3.50 -0.72 -8.60
N THR A 158 2.34 -1.33 -8.31
CA THR A 158 1.52 -1.02 -7.13
C THR A 158 2.29 -1.21 -5.82
N ASN A 159 3.07 -2.28 -5.68
CA ASN A 159 3.84 -2.52 -4.46
C ASN A 159 4.99 -1.53 -4.31
N ILE A 160 5.68 -1.20 -5.41
CA ILE A 160 6.68 -0.14 -5.45
C ILE A 160 6.05 1.19 -5.03
N LYS A 161 4.96 1.60 -5.68
CA LYS A 161 4.29 2.85 -5.36
C LYS A 161 3.89 2.92 -3.89
N MET A 162 3.28 1.88 -3.34
CA MET A 162 2.85 1.90 -1.94
C MET A 162 4.04 1.99 -0.98
N LEU A 163 5.00 1.07 -1.05
CA LEU A 163 6.15 1.08 -0.12
C LEU A 163 6.96 2.37 -0.26
N GLN A 164 7.26 2.77 -1.50
CA GLN A 164 8.14 3.91 -1.75
C GLN A 164 7.47 5.25 -1.46
N SER A 165 6.13 5.35 -1.51
CA SER A 165 5.43 6.57 -1.09
C SER A 165 5.35 6.69 0.43
N LEU A 166 5.16 5.59 1.16
CA LEU A 166 5.25 5.61 2.62
C LEU A 166 6.68 5.94 3.08
N VAL A 167 7.68 5.47 2.33
CA VAL A 167 9.07 5.86 2.52
C VAL A 167 9.30 7.35 2.26
N ALA A 168 8.87 7.84 1.10
CA ALA A 168 9.06 9.24 0.70
C ALA A 168 8.40 10.19 1.70
N THR A 169 7.18 9.89 2.13
CA THR A 169 6.40 10.80 2.98
C THR A 169 6.76 10.72 4.46
N ARG A 170 7.29 9.57 4.92
CA ARG A 170 7.53 9.26 6.35
C ARG A 170 6.29 9.47 7.23
N LYS A 171 5.09 9.51 6.64
CA LYS A 171 3.84 9.68 7.38
C LYS A 171 3.29 8.36 7.87
N THR A 172 2.46 8.46 8.88
CA THR A 172 1.65 7.36 9.39
C THR A 172 0.36 7.29 8.59
N PHE A 173 0.03 6.09 8.13
CA PHE A 173 -1.19 5.80 7.40
C PHE A 173 -2.14 5.03 8.30
N ASN A 174 -3.43 5.31 8.24
CA ASN A 174 -4.43 4.50 8.94
C ASN A 174 -4.93 3.42 8.01
N LEU A 175 -5.06 2.20 8.54
CA LEU A 175 -5.66 1.08 7.85
C LEU A 175 -7.05 0.83 8.39
N TYR A 176 -8.04 0.86 7.50
CA TYR A 176 -9.39 0.40 7.78
C TYR A 176 -9.69 -0.84 6.97
N LEU A 177 -10.31 -1.85 7.58
CA LEU A 177 -10.69 -3.10 6.90
C LEU A 177 -12.20 -3.33 6.99
N TYR A 178 -12.76 -3.81 5.90
CA TYR A 178 -14.05 -4.49 5.88
C TYR A 178 -13.80 -5.99 5.66
N ASP A 179 -14.26 -6.82 6.60
CA ASP A 179 -14.10 -8.26 6.57
C ASP A 179 -15.13 -8.88 5.60
N CYS A 180 -14.65 -9.48 4.51
CA CYS A 180 -15.47 -10.16 3.51
C CYS A 180 -15.36 -11.70 3.61
N SER A 181 -14.85 -12.22 4.72
CA SER A 181 -14.60 -13.66 4.91
C SER A 181 -15.82 -14.47 5.34
N ASP A 182 -17.00 -13.84 5.41
CA ASP A 182 -18.28 -14.49 5.70
C ASP A 182 -18.69 -15.52 4.63
N GLU A 183 -18.14 -15.40 3.43
CA GLU A 183 -18.36 -16.33 2.32
C GLU A 183 -17.01 -16.85 1.81
N VAL A 184 -16.50 -17.95 2.37
CA VAL A 184 -15.36 -18.67 1.79
C VAL A 184 -15.84 -19.74 0.82
N MET A 185 -15.18 -19.84 -0.33
CA MET A 185 -15.48 -20.82 -1.36
C MET A 185 -14.55 -22.03 -1.25
N ILE A 186 -15.13 -23.22 -1.19
CA ILE A 186 -14.41 -24.49 -1.35
C ILE A 186 -14.98 -25.14 -2.60
N ILE A 187 -14.13 -25.37 -3.60
CA ILE A 187 -14.53 -25.95 -4.88
C ILE A 187 -14.17 -27.43 -4.87
N GLU A 188 -15.12 -28.28 -5.22
CA GLU A 188 -14.84 -29.69 -5.53
C GLU A 188 -14.69 -29.86 -7.04
N TRP A 189 -13.56 -30.38 -7.49
CA TRP A 189 -13.29 -30.63 -8.89
C TRP A 189 -12.71 -32.04 -9.06
N ARG A 190 -13.44 -32.89 -9.79
CA ARG A 190 -13.06 -34.30 -10.04
C ARG A 190 -12.81 -35.10 -8.74
N GLY A 191 -13.58 -34.84 -7.69
CA GLY A 191 -13.47 -35.52 -6.40
C GLY A 191 -12.42 -34.93 -5.45
N GLU A 192 -11.68 -33.91 -5.88
CA GLU A 192 -10.70 -33.21 -5.05
C GLU A 192 -11.27 -31.87 -4.55
N LYS A 193 -11.10 -31.58 -3.26
CA LYS A 193 -11.53 -30.32 -2.64
C LYS A 193 -10.39 -29.31 -2.62
N SER A 194 -10.69 -28.07 -2.97
CA SER A 194 -9.73 -26.97 -2.85
C SER A 194 -9.49 -26.56 -1.40
N VAL A 195 -8.42 -25.79 -1.18
CA VAL A 195 -8.32 -24.94 0.02
C VAL A 195 -9.43 -23.89 0.01
N PRO A 196 -9.76 -23.28 1.16
CA PRO A 196 -10.69 -22.15 1.21
C PRO A 196 -10.15 -20.97 0.37
N PHE A 197 -11.00 -20.42 -0.49
CA PHE A 197 -10.75 -19.19 -1.24
C PHE A 197 -11.67 -18.09 -0.76
N ALA A 198 -11.21 -16.84 -0.75
CA ALA A 198 -12.09 -15.69 -0.55
C ALA A 198 -13.15 -15.60 -1.67
N SER A 199 -14.40 -15.27 -1.33
CA SER A 199 -15.40 -14.92 -2.34
C SER A 199 -15.00 -13.65 -3.12
N PRO A 200 -15.66 -13.40 -4.27
CA PRO A 200 -15.52 -12.14 -5.00
C PRO A 200 -16.04 -10.90 -4.26
N LYS A 201 -16.64 -11.02 -3.06
CA LYS A 201 -17.24 -9.92 -2.32
C LYS A 201 -16.29 -8.73 -2.12
N SER A 202 -15.04 -8.99 -1.75
CA SER A 202 -14.03 -7.93 -1.57
C SER A 202 -13.72 -7.15 -2.86
N LEU A 203 -13.77 -7.79 -4.03
CA LEU A 203 -13.63 -7.13 -5.33
C LEU A 203 -14.82 -6.20 -5.61
N ALA A 204 -16.04 -6.67 -5.35
CA ALA A 204 -17.24 -5.89 -5.54
C ALA A 204 -17.27 -4.66 -4.62
N VAL A 205 -16.85 -4.82 -3.37
CA VAL A 205 -16.74 -3.72 -2.40
C VAL A 205 -15.72 -2.67 -2.87
N GLU A 206 -14.51 -3.08 -3.28
CA GLU A 206 -13.52 -2.13 -3.83
C GLU A 206 -14.08 -1.35 -5.03
N ASP A 207 -14.70 -2.05 -5.99
CA ASP A 207 -15.27 -1.44 -7.20
C ASP A 207 -16.34 -0.40 -6.86
N ILE A 208 -17.29 -0.74 -5.97
CA ILE A 208 -18.33 0.19 -5.52
C ILE A 208 -17.71 1.41 -4.84
N MET A 209 -16.75 1.21 -3.93
CA MET A 209 -16.09 2.31 -3.21
C MET A 209 -15.38 3.27 -4.18
N ILE A 210 -14.64 2.74 -5.16
CA ILE A 210 -13.96 3.55 -6.19
C ILE A 210 -14.97 4.30 -7.05
N LYS A 211 -16.01 3.63 -7.55
CA LYS A 211 -17.04 4.28 -8.39
C LYS A 211 -17.76 5.40 -7.65
N LYS A 212 -18.11 5.19 -6.38
CA LYS A 212 -18.76 6.21 -5.55
C LYS A 212 -17.83 7.38 -5.26
N PHE A 213 -16.54 7.12 -4.99
CA PHE A 213 -15.54 8.17 -4.80
C PHE A 213 -15.36 9.04 -6.05
N ILE A 214 -15.19 8.40 -7.23
CA ILE A 214 -15.06 9.12 -8.51
C ILE A 214 -16.32 9.91 -8.82
N ALA A 215 -17.50 9.33 -8.62
CA ALA A 215 -18.78 10.01 -8.87
C ALA A 215 -18.93 11.26 -8.00
N GLN A 216 -18.44 11.24 -6.76
CA GLN A 216 -18.53 12.38 -5.84
C GLN A 216 -17.47 13.46 -6.11
N PHE A 217 -16.21 13.07 -6.31
CA PHE A 217 -15.09 14.02 -6.34
C PHE A 217 -14.52 14.29 -7.74
N GLY A 218 -14.96 13.54 -8.77
CA GLY A 218 -14.45 13.67 -10.14
C GLY A 218 -13.00 13.21 -10.32
N VAL A 219 -12.38 12.64 -9.29
CA VAL A 219 -10.99 12.19 -9.28
C VAL A 219 -10.88 10.77 -8.74
N LYS A 220 -9.81 10.06 -9.12
CA LYS A 220 -9.47 8.75 -8.55
C LYS A 220 -8.65 8.91 -7.27
N PRO A 221 -8.74 7.97 -6.32
CA PRO A 221 -7.80 7.93 -5.20
C PRO A 221 -6.36 7.79 -5.70
N LEU A 222 -5.44 8.46 -5.01
CA LEU A 222 -4.04 8.64 -5.40
C LEU A 222 -3.31 7.35 -5.84
N ALA A 223 -3.57 6.24 -5.15
CA ALA A 223 -2.95 4.94 -5.41
C ALA A 223 -3.91 3.91 -6.08
N ASN A 224 -5.00 4.37 -6.68
CA ASN A 224 -5.89 3.59 -7.55
C ASN A 224 -5.71 4.04 -9.01
N ILE A 225 -4.78 3.40 -9.72
CA ILE A 225 -4.37 3.88 -11.05
C ILE A 225 -5.16 3.19 -12.17
N GLN A 226 -5.53 1.93 -11.98
CA GLN A 226 -6.47 1.23 -12.86
C GLN A 226 -7.88 1.69 -12.51
N GLY A 227 -8.56 2.33 -13.47
CA GLY A 227 -9.88 2.95 -13.26
C GLY A 227 -11.06 2.02 -13.41
N ASP A 228 -10.88 0.92 -14.12
CA ASP A 228 -11.93 -0.02 -14.43
C ASP A 228 -11.34 -1.41 -14.24
N ALA A 229 -11.75 -2.10 -13.17
CA ALA A 229 -11.65 -3.53 -13.13
C ALA A 229 -12.60 -4.07 -14.20
N THR A 230 -12.10 -4.22 -15.43
CA THR A 230 -12.74 -4.92 -16.54
C THR A 230 -14.17 -4.44 -16.85
N GLN A 231 -14.32 -3.36 -17.63
CA GLN A 231 -15.45 -3.34 -18.57
C GLN A 231 -15.16 -4.40 -19.62
N VAL A 232 -15.73 -5.59 -19.47
CA VAL A 232 -15.92 -6.48 -20.62
C VAL A 232 -16.97 -5.76 -21.48
N LYS A 233 -16.52 -5.17 -22.59
CA LYS A 233 -17.42 -4.66 -23.62
C LYS A 233 -18.19 -5.80 -24.25
#